data_AF-A0A4Z1KHE6-F1
#
_entry.id   AF-A0A4Z1KHE6-F1
#
_cell.length_a   1.000
_cell.length_b   1.000
_cell.length_c   1.000
_cell.angle_alpha   90.00
_cell.angle_beta   90.00
_cell.angle_gamma   90.00
#
_symmetry.space_group_name_H-M   'P 1'
#
loop_
_entity.id
_entity.type
_entity.pdbx_description
1 polymer ?
#
loop_
_entity_poly.entity_id
_entity_poly.type
_entity_poly.pdbx_seq_one_letter_code
_entity_poly.pdbx_strand_id
1 'polypeptide(L)'
;MAADDPLHCPDFAKSPFRGTHPVEPVLLKALSMHKNEETGASDVLALKNLRSNTIKFLERQYQRIQEAVNDLVRFVEDQKVSGGLLDPAKSPLFESSPGAQSEVLVLSKNYAESLDREITAATKIAICKLNGQHEKRFELLPWEIAIKECTSAYRDGDVEEFVANLKFVVDDMDTQYLAIRNGPDYTAEMNVEPSRCDERIAWDKVEPDMDIKKAEIQGRGGRRGCRKSLRSDSYLDTDFSQ
;
A
#
# COMPACT_ATOMS: atom_id res chain seq x y z
N MET A 1 -36.16 -33.12 11.36
CA MET A 1 -35.66 -31.84 10.81
C MET A 1 -34.38 -31.54 11.54
N ALA A 2 -33.25 -31.90 10.94
CA ALA A 2 -31.93 -31.58 11.48
C ALA A 2 -31.60 -30.14 11.10
N ALA A 3 -31.16 -29.35 12.07
CA ALA A 3 -30.68 -28.00 11.83
C ALA A 3 -29.37 -28.08 11.04
N ASP A 4 -29.32 -27.40 9.89
CA ASP A 4 -28.08 -27.16 9.16
C ASP A 4 -27.13 -26.35 10.05
N ASP A 5 -26.02 -26.98 10.44
CA ASP A 5 -24.91 -26.33 11.13
C ASP A 5 -24.24 -25.36 10.12
N PRO A 6 -24.25 -24.02 10.36
CA PRO A 6 -23.74 -23.03 9.41
C PRO A 6 -22.23 -23.12 9.16
N LEU A 7 -21.53 -24.04 9.82
CA LEU A 7 -20.07 -24.18 9.76
C LEU A 7 -19.59 -25.19 8.72
N HIS A 8 -20.49 -25.89 8.00
CA HIS A 8 -20.07 -26.86 7.00
C HIS A 8 -19.94 -26.25 5.59
N CYS A 9 -19.04 -25.28 5.44
CA CYS A 9 -18.55 -24.89 4.12
C CYS A 9 -17.31 -25.76 3.79
N PRO A 10 -17.40 -26.72 2.84
CA PRO A 10 -16.36 -27.73 2.60
C PRO A 10 -15.00 -27.17 2.15
N ASP A 11 -14.93 -25.89 1.78
CA ASP A 11 -13.68 -25.24 1.37
C ASP A 11 -12.83 -24.70 2.52
N PHE A 12 -13.39 -24.53 3.74
CA PHE A 12 -12.60 -24.09 4.91
C PHE A 12 -11.74 -25.19 5.52
N ALA A 13 -11.97 -26.45 5.18
CA ALA A 13 -11.25 -27.60 5.73
C ALA A 13 -9.79 -27.74 5.23
N LYS A 14 -9.36 -26.94 4.24
CA LYS A 14 -8.03 -27.02 3.62
C LYS A 14 -7.23 -25.72 3.68
N SER A 15 -7.50 -24.83 4.64
CA SER A 15 -6.61 -23.69 4.86
C SER A 15 -5.29 -24.19 5.46
N PRO A 16 -4.12 -23.94 4.82
CA PRO A 16 -2.84 -24.34 5.37
C PRO A 16 -2.48 -23.56 6.64
N PHE A 17 -3.18 -22.47 6.95
CA PHE A 17 -3.00 -21.68 8.16
C PHE A 17 -3.66 -22.33 9.39
N ARG A 18 -4.65 -23.21 9.18
CA ARG A 18 -5.43 -23.81 10.26
C ARG A 18 -4.52 -24.70 11.12
N GLY A 19 -4.26 -24.26 12.35
CA GLY A 19 -3.42 -24.97 13.30
C GLY A 19 -1.91 -24.77 13.15
N THR A 20 -1.46 -23.96 12.18
CA THR A 20 -0.02 -23.67 11.97
C THR A 20 0.31 -22.17 12.05
N HIS A 21 -0.67 -21.31 11.78
CA HIS A 21 -0.53 -19.87 11.89
C HIS A 21 -0.83 -19.44 13.33
N PRO A 22 0.00 -18.59 13.96
CA PRO A 22 -0.10 -18.28 15.39
C PRO A 22 -1.44 -17.66 15.81
N VAL A 23 -2.13 -16.98 14.88
CA VAL A 23 -3.44 -16.36 15.12
C VAL A 23 -4.60 -17.37 15.09
N GLU A 24 -4.50 -18.44 14.29
CA GLU A 24 -5.63 -19.36 14.04
C GLU A 24 -6.04 -20.18 15.29
N PRO A 25 -5.12 -20.82 16.03
CA PRO A 25 -5.45 -21.48 17.30
C PRO A 25 -6.02 -20.51 18.33
N VAL A 26 -5.57 -19.25 18.31
CA VAL A 26 -6.03 -18.21 19.23
C VAL A 26 -7.47 -17.82 18.92
N LEU A 27 -7.80 -17.60 17.65
CA LEU A 27 -9.18 -17.33 17.21
C LEU A 27 -10.12 -18.50 17.52
N LEU A 28 -9.69 -19.74 17.24
CA LEU A 28 -10.47 -20.94 17.57
C LEU A 28 -10.72 -21.09 19.08
N LYS A 29 -9.72 -20.77 19.90
CA LYS A 29 -9.83 -20.80 21.35
C LYS A 29 -10.72 -19.68 21.89
N ALA A 30 -10.65 -18.48 21.30
CA ALA A 30 -11.55 -17.38 21.65
C ALA A 30 -13.01 -17.72 21.29
N LEU A 31 -13.25 -18.30 20.11
CA LEU A 31 -14.57 -18.76 19.69
C LEU A 31 -15.15 -19.84 20.61
N SER A 32 -14.33 -20.79 21.08
CA SER A 32 -14.80 -21.81 22.02
C SER A 32 -15.08 -21.24 23.42
N MET A 33 -14.28 -20.27 23.87
CA MET A 33 -14.52 -19.54 25.12
C MET A 33 -15.82 -18.73 25.09
N HIS A 34 -16.10 -18.04 23.98
CA HIS A 34 -17.37 -17.30 23.79
C HIS A 34 -18.59 -18.24 23.81
N LYS A 35 -18.50 -19.43 23.22
CA LYS A 35 -19.57 -20.44 23.29
C LYS A 35 -19.78 -20.98 24.70
N ASN A 36 -18.72 -21.07 25.51
CA ASN A 36 -18.80 -21.54 26.90
C ASN A 36 -19.23 -20.43 27.88
N GLU A 37 -19.16 -19.16 27.47
CA GLU A 37 -19.68 -18.02 28.23
C GLU A 37 -21.20 -18.11 28.44
N GLU A 38 -21.92 -18.65 27.45
CA GLU A 38 -23.35 -18.99 27.57
C GLU A 38 -23.64 -20.04 28.66
N THR A 39 -22.63 -20.82 29.06
CA THR A 39 -22.68 -21.80 30.15
C THR A 39 -22.08 -21.31 31.48
N GLY A 40 -21.70 -20.03 31.60
CA GLY A 40 -21.38 -19.37 32.87
C GLY A 40 -19.92 -19.44 33.34
N ALA A 41 -18.97 -19.87 32.50
CA ALA A 41 -17.55 -19.93 32.84
C ALA A 41 -16.71 -19.08 31.86
N SER A 42 -16.69 -17.76 32.07
CA SER A 42 -15.83 -16.84 31.31
C SER A 42 -14.47 -16.65 32.00
N ASP A 43 -13.39 -17.15 31.38
CA ASP A 43 -12.02 -16.74 31.75
C ASP A 43 -11.62 -15.50 30.95
N VAL A 44 -12.12 -14.36 31.42
CA VAL A 44 -11.89 -13.03 30.84
C VAL A 44 -10.39 -12.69 30.73
N LEU A 45 -9.57 -13.17 31.66
CA LEU A 45 -8.13 -12.90 31.66
C LEU A 45 -7.42 -13.70 30.55
N ALA A 46 -7.80 -14.95 30.33
CA ALA A 46 -7.30 -15.74 29.21
C ALA A 46 -7.70 -15.13 27.86
N LEU A 47 -8.95 -14.65 27.72
CA LEU A 47 -9.41 -13.95 26.52
C LEU A 47 -8.59 -12.68 26.24
N LYS A 48 -8.33 -11.86 27.27
CA LYS A 48 -7.49 -10.66 27.13
C LYS A 48 -6.07 -10.99 26.66
N ASN A 49 -5.43 -12.00 27.25
CA ASN A 49 -4.08 -12.40 26.87
C ASN A 49 -4.02 -12.93 25.41
N LEU A 50 -5.03 -13.70 25.01
CA LEU A 50 -5.18 -14.20 23.63
C LEU A 50 -5.36 -13.05 22.63
N ARG A 51 -6.21 -12.07 22.97
CA ARG A 51 -6.43 -10.86 22.19
C ARG A 51 -5.13 -10.05 22.03
N SER A 52 -4.43 -9.75 23.12
CA SER A 52 -3.18 -8.98 23.08
C SER A 52 -2.07 -9.66 22.25
N ASN A 53 -1.93 -10.98 22.32
CA ASN A 53 -0.93 -11.71 21.52
C ASN A 53 -1.27 -11.69 20.03
N THR A 54 -2.55 -11.80 19.69
CA THR A 54 -3.02 -11.69 18.30
C THR A 54 -2.79 -10.30 17.75
N ILE A 55 -3.12 -9.27 18.51
CA ILE A 55 -2.92 -7.86 18.14
C ILE A 55 -1.46 -7.58 17.85
N LYS A 56 -0.53 -7.97 18.74
CA LYS A 56 0.91 -7.76 18.52
C LYS A 56 1.44 -8.40 17.24
N PHE A 57 0.88 -9.55 16.86
CA PHE A 57 1.27 -10.23 15.61
C PHE A 57 0.74 -9.46 14.39
N LEU A 58 -0.53 -9.07 14.43
CA LEU A 58 -1.17 -8.33 13.34
C LEU A 58 -0.63 -6.89 13.21
N GLU A 59 -0.17 -6.28 14.31
CA GLU A 59 0.36 -4.92 14.35
C GLU A 59 1.58 -4.74 13.45
N ARG A 60 2.50 -5.71 13.46
CA ARG A 60 3.67 -5.69 12.57
C ARG A 60 3.30 -5.82 11.10
N GLN A 61 2.28 -6.62 10.80
CA GLN A 61 1.76 -6.72 9.43
C GLN A 61 1.15 -5.40 8.99
N TYR A 62 0.31 -4.82 9.85
CA TYR A 62 -0.37 -3.57 9.56
C TYR A 62 0.61 -2.40 9.37
N GLN A 63 1.66 -2.32 10.20
CA GLN A 63 2.71 -1.31 10.05
C GLN A 63 3.43 -1.40 8.69
N ARG A 64 3.78 -2.61 8.25
CA ARG A 64 4.39 -2.82 6.92
C ARG A 64 3.49 -2.38 5.78
N ILE A 65 2.19 -2.69 5.87
CA ILE A 65 1.20 -2.26 4.88
C ILE A 65 1.12 -0.73 4.86
N GLN A 66 1.02 -0.11 6.03
CA GLN A 66 0.93 1.34 6.15
C GLN A 66 2.16 2.07 5.59
N GLU A 67 3.36 1.57 5.87
CA GLU A 67 4.61 2.10 5.30
C GLU A 67 4.61 2.02 3.76
N ALA A 68 4.26 0.86 3.20
CA ALA A 68 4.24 0.66 1.75
C ALA A 68 3.19 1.54 1.05
N VAL A 69 1.98 1.66 1.63
CA VAL A 69 0.93 2.57 1.16
C VAL A 69 1.44 4.01 1.17
N ASN A 70 2.06 4.45 2.27
CA ASN A 70 2.52 5.84 2.40
C ASN A 70 3.60 6.19 1.36
N ASP A 71 4.54 5.27 1.11
CA ASP A 71 5.58 5.48 0.09
C ASP A 71 4.97 5.56 -1.31
N LEU A 72 3.99 4.71 -1.62
CA LEU A 72 3.30 4.72 -2.90
C LEU A 72 2.42 5.96 -3.10
N VAL A 73 1.65 6.36 -2.08
CA VAL A 73 0.82 7.56 -2.12
C VAL A 73 1.68 8.80 -2.30
N ARG A 74 2.79 8.92 -1.56
CA ARG A 74 3.75 10.02 -1.74
C ARG A 74 4.25 10.10 -3.18
N PHE A 75 4.64 8.97 -3.75
CA PHE A 75 5.05 8.92 -5.16
C PHE A 75 3.93 9.36 -6.10
N VAL A 76 2.69 8.88 -5.89
CA VAL A 76 1.55 9.24 -6.72
C VAL A 76 1.26 10.74 -6.64
N GLU A 77 1.30 11.33 -5.46
CA GLU A 77 1.16 12.78 -5.27
C GLU A 77 2.25 13.56 -6.04
N ASP A 78 3.50 13.13 -5.94
CA ASP A 78 4.64 13.74 -6.63
C ASP A 78 4.54 13.62 -8.17
N GLN A 79 3.87 12.60 -8.68
CA GLN A 79 3.67 12.38 -10.11
C GLN A 79 2.34 12.91 -10.66
N LYS A 80 1.37 13.26 -9.81
CA LYS A 80 0.08 13.89 -10.16
C LYS A 80 0.20 15.40 -10.37
N VAL A 81 1.32 15.84 -10.92
CA VAL A 81 1.62 17.25 -11.25
C VAL A 81 1.64 17.44 -12.76
N SER A 82 1.55 18.69 -13.23
CA SER A 82 1.57 18.99 -14.67
C SER A 82 2.86 18.50 -15.32
N GLY A 83 2.75 17.62 -16.33
CA GLY A 83 3.88 16.98 -17.01
C GLY A 83 4.51 15.80 -16.26
N GLY A 84 3.96 15.41 -15.11
CA GLY A 84 4.33 14.18 -14.41
C GLY A 84 3.75 12.93 -15.09
N LEU A 85 4.19 11.75 -14.65
CA LEU A 85 3.70 10.47 -15.18
C LEU A 85 2.18 10.28 -15.03
N LEU A 86 1.59 10.89 -14.01
CA LEU A 86 0.18 10.74 -13.64
C LEU A 86 -0.62 12.04 -13.84
N ASP A 87 -0.14 12.95 -14.71
CA ASP A 87 -0.86 14.17 -15.07
C ASP A 87 -2.25 13.84 -15.67
N PRO A 88 -3.36 14.17 -15.00
CA PRO A 88 -4.69 13.86 -15.52
C PRO A 88 -5.09 14.72 -16.73
N ALA A 89 -4.41 15.85 -16.98
CA ALA A 89 -4.72 16.76 -18.07
C ALA A 89 -4.00 16.41 -19.39
N LYS A 90 -3.05 15.48 -19.36
CA LYS A 90 -2.26 15.08 -20.53
C LYS A 90 -2.28 13.56 -20.68
N SER A 91 -2.36 13.10 -21.93
CA SER A 91 -2.03 11.71 -22.22
C SER A 91 -0.58 11.45 -21.82
N PRO A 92 -0.29 10.33 -21.14
CA PRO A 92 1.06 10.04 -20.69
C PRO A 92 1.96 9.91 -21.91
N LEU A 93 2.94 10.81 -22.03
CA LEU A 93 3.92 10.78 -23.12
C LEU A 93 5.02 9.79 -22.78
N PHE A 94 5.50 9.05 -23.78
CA PHE A 94 6.63 8.12 -23.65
C PHE A 94 7.91 8.78 -23.10
N GLU A 95 8.07 10.10 -23.28
CA GLU A 95 9.19 10.87 -22.72
C GLU A 95 9.06 11.15 -21.21
N SER A 96 7.96 10.74 -20.57
CA SER A 96 7.85 10.75 -19.11
C SER A 96 8.94 9.86 -18.53
N SER A 97 9.86 10.46 -17.76
CA SER A 97 10.96 9.84 -17.03
C SER A 97 10.85 8.30 -16.86
N PRO A 98 11.64 7.48 -17.58
CA PRO A 98 11.72 6.03 -17.36
C PRO A 98 12.04 5.66 -15.90
N GLY A 99 12.69 6.59 -15.16
CA GLY A 99 12.92 6.46 -13.74
C GLY A 99 11.60 6.35 -12.94
N ALA A 100 10.60 7.17 -13.25
CA ALA A 100 9.32 7.19 -12.54
C ALA A 100 8.53 5.88 -12.73
N GLN A 101 8.53 5.32 -13.94
CA GLN A 101 7.85 4.04 -14.20
C GLN A 101 8.51 2.87 -13.44
N SER A 102 9.84 2.82 -13.44
CA SER A 102 10.56 1.77 -12.70
C SER A 102 10.38 1.90 -11.19
N GLU A 103 10.41 3.12 -10.66
CA GLU A 103 10.16 3.40 -9.24
C GLU A 103 8.76 2.97 -8.82
N VAL A 104 7.71 3.39 -9.53
CA VAL A 104 6.33 3.04 -9.15
C VAL A 104 6.03 1.55 -9.30
N LEU A 105 6.67 0.87 -10.25
CA LEU A 105 6.55 -0.57 -10.39
C LEU A 105 7.16 -1.29 -9.18
N VAL A 106 8.29 -0.82 -8.65
CA VAL A 106 8.90 -1.34 -7.43
C VAL A 106 8.02 -1.06 -6.21
N LEU A 107 7.51 0.18 -6.07
CA LEU A 107 6.62 0.55 -4.96
C LEU A 107 5.33 -0.28 -4.96
N SER A 108 4.75 -0.52 -6.14
CA SER A 108 3.54 -1.36 -6.29
C SER A 108 3.79 -2.81 -5.87
N LYS A 109 4.96 -3.37 -6.22
CA LYS A 109 5.37 -4.72 -5.78
C LYS A 109 5.58 -4.78 -4.27
N ASN A 110 6.25 -3.78 -3.70
CA ASN A 110 6.45 -3.69 -2.25
C ASN A 110 5.11 -3.60 -1.50
N TYR A 111 4.13 -2.87 -2.03
CA TYR A 111 2.79 -2.80 -1.47
C TYR A 111 2.08 -4.16 -1.56
N ALA A 112 2.11 -4.84 -2.72
CA ALA A 112 1.56 -6.18 -2.85
C ALA A 112 2.20 -7.18 -1.85
N GLU A 113 3.52 -7.19 -1.75
CA GLU A 113 4.26 -8.03 -0.79
C GLU A 113 3.92 -7.70 0.67
N SER A 114 3.57 -6.45 0.98
CA SER A 114 3.16 -6.06 2.34
C SER A 114 1.81 -6.64 2.75
N LEU A 115 0.93 -6.89 1.77
CA LEU A 115 -0.40 -7.48 1.96
C LEU A 115 -0.34 -8.99 2.19
N ASP A 116 0.80 -9.63 1.89
CA ASP A 116 1.01 -11.03 2.18
C ASP A 116 0.97 -11.32 3.69
N ARG A 117 0.26 -12.39 4.04
CA ARG A 117 0.20 -12.88 5.42
C ARG A 117 1.59 -13.31 5.89
N GLU A 118 1.91 -13.02 7.14
CA GLU A 118 3.17 -13.45 7.72
C GLU A 118 3.15 -14.97 7.92
N ILE A 119 3.96 -15.69 7.13
CA ILE A 119 3.93 -17.16 7.10
C ILE A 119 5.03 -17.74 8.00
N THR A 120 4.62 -18.47 9.05
CA THR A 120 5.55 -19.24 9.90
C THR A 120 6.16 -20.43 9.14
N ALA A 121 7.32 -20.91 9.59
CA ALA A 121 7.94 -22.11 8.99
C ALA A 121 6.99 -23.33 9.00
N ALA A 122 6.21 -23.51 10.07
CA ALA A 122 5.19 -24.56 10.16
C ALA A 122 4.11 -24.42 9.07
N THR A 123 3.67 -23.19 8.80
CA THR A 123 2.69 -22.91 7.74
C THR A 123 3.29 -23.10 6.35
N LYS A 124 4.56 -22.70 6.13
CA LYS A 124 5.28 -23.00 4.88
C LYS A 124 5.35 -24.50 4.61
N ILE A 125 5.67 -25.30 5.62
CA ILE A 125 5.65 -26.78 5.51
C ILE A 125 4.25 -27.30 5.16
N ALA A 126 3.19 -26.74 5.75
CA ALA A 126 1.81 -27.11 5.41
C ALA A 126 1.45 -26.76 3.96
N ILE A 127 1.85 -25.57 3.48
CA ILE A 127 1.69 -25.16 2.08
C ILE A 127 2.44 -26.10 1.14
N CYS A 128 3.68 -26.48 1.46
CA CYS A 128 4.45 -27.44 0.67
C CYS A 128 3.76 -28.80 0.59
N LYS A 129 3.14 -29.28 1.67
CA LYS A 129 2.37 -30.53 1.66
C LYS A 129 1.12 -30.47 0.78
N LEU A 130 0.62 -29.28 0.47
CA LEU A 130 -0.46 -29.04 -0.48
C LEU A 130 0.04 -28.89 -1.93
N ASN A 131 1.31 -29.24 -2.21
CA ASN A 131 1.93 -29.20 -3.54
C ASN A 131 1.80 -27.84 -4.24
N GLY A 132 1.92 -26.73 -3.49
CA GLY A 132 1.84 -25.38 -4.04
C GLY A 132 0.47 -24.95 -4.56
N GLN A 133 -0.59 -25.76 -4.36
CA GLN A 133 -1.96 -25.38 -4.74
C GLN A 133 -2.43 -24.11 -4.03
N HIS A 134 -1.87 -23.82 -2.86
CA HIS A 134 -2.16 -22.60 -2.13
C HIS A 134 -1.55 -21.37 -2.80
N GLU A 135 -0.26 -21.42 -3.18
CA GLU A 135 0.45 -20.33 -3.86
C GLU A 135 -0.21 -19.96 -5.19
N LYS A 136 -0.64 -20.97 -5.97
CA LYS A 136 -1.37 -20.77 -7.23
C LYS A 136 -2.66 -19.95 -7.10
N ARG A 137 -3.28 -19.91 -5.92
CA ARG A 137 -4.48 -19.09 -5.70
C ARG A 137 -4.15 -17.60 -5.62
N PHE A 138 -2.95 -17.26 -5.15
CA PHE A 138 -2.48 -15.88 -5.07
C PHE A 138 -2.02 -15.38 -6.43
N GLU A 139 -1.43 -16.25 -7.27
CA GLU A 139 -1.04 -15.90 -8.65
C GLU A 139 -2.19 -15.41 -9.55
N LEU A 140 -3.44 -15.72 -9.17
CA LEU A 140 -4.67 -15.34 -9.87
C LEU A 140 -5.38 -14.13 -9.25
N LEU A 141 -4.76 -13.48 -8.25
CA LEU A 141 -5.32 -12.26 -7.69
C LEU A 141 -5.32 -11.14 -8.73
N PRO A 142 -6.36 -10.28 -8.77
CA PRO A 142 -6.45 -9.22 -9.76
C PRO A 142 -5.23 -8.31 -9.78
N TRP A 143 -4.74 -7.84 -8.63
CA TRP A 143 -3.50 -7.05 -8.58
C TRP A 143 -2.25 -7.80 -9.07
N GLU A 144 -2.15 -9.12 -8.87
CA GLU A 144 -0.97 -9.91 -9.31
C GLU A 144 -0.93 -10.01 -10.84
N ILE A 145 -2.11 -10.20 -11.45
CA ILE A 145 -2.26 -10.18 -12.90
C ILE A 145 -1.93 -8.78 -13.42
N ALA A 146 -2.49 -7.73 -12.83
CA ALA A 146 -2.27 -6.37 -13.29
C ALA A 146 -0.82 -5.87 -13.05
N ILE A 147 -0.10 -6.34 -12.03
CA ILE A 147 1.34 -6.07 -11.87
C ILE A 147 2.16 -6.71 -13.00
N LYS A 148 1.76 -7.91 -13.48
CA LYS A 148 2.39 -8.55 -14.64
C LYS A 148 2.10 -7.77 -15.92
N GLU A 149 0.87 -7.29 -16.10
CA GLU A 149 0.48 -6.44 -17.23
C GLU A 149 1.22 -5.09 -17.20
N CYS A 150 1.33 -4.42 -16.05
CA CYS A 150 2.21 -3.27 -15.85
C CYS A 150 3.65 -3.59 -16.27
N THR A 151 4.19 -4.74 -15.87
CA THR A 151 5.56 -5.14 -16.22
C THR A 151 5.71 -5.38 -17.73
N SER A 152 4.69 -5.92 -18.41
CA SER A 152 4.71 -6.07 -19.87
C SER A 152 4.68 -4.71 -20.56
N ALA A 153 3.69 -3.87 -20.22
CA ALA A 153 3.54 -2.53 -20.78
C ALA A 153 4.82 -1.67 -20.60
N TYR A 154 5.45 -1.75 -19.43
CA TYR A 154 6.75 -1.11 -19.18
C TYR A 154 7.85 -1.59 -20.14
N ARG A 155 7.91 -2.90 -20.43
CA ARG A 155 8.92 -3.48 -21.33
C ARG A 155 8.66 -3.16 -22.80
N ASP A 156 7.39 -3.12 -23.18
CA ASP A 156 6.94 -2.84 -24.54
C ASP A 156 6.95 -1.34 -24.85
N GLY A 157 7.05 -0.53 -23.80
CA GLY A 157 7.04 0.92 -23.89
C GLY A 157 5.65 1.51 -24.07
N ASP A 158 4.60 0.81 -23.65
CA ASP A 158 3.24 1.32 -23.67
C ASP A 158 2.94 2.06 -22.35
N VAL A 159 3.11 3.39 -22.33
CA VAL A 159 2.88 4.16 -21.09
C VAL A 159 1.39 4.26 -20.77
N GLU A 160 0.52 4.29 -21.78
CA GLU A 160 -0.91 4.42 -21.53
C GLU A 160 -1.45 3.17 -20.86
N GLU A 161 -1.09 2.00 -21.39
CA GLU A 161 -1.42 0.71 -20.79
C GLU A 161 -0.74 0.54 -19.42
N PHE A 162 0.52 0.98 -19.27
CA PHE A 162 1.21 0.97 -17.98
C PHE A 162 0.44 1.77 -16.91
N VAL A 163 0.05 3.01 -17.22
CA VAL A 163 -0.67 3.87 -16.27
C VAL A 163 -2.07 3.32 -15.97
N ALA A 164 -2.77 2.77 -16.96
CA ALA A 164 -4.07 2.15 -16.75
C ALA A 164 -3.99 0.95 -15.79
N ASN A 165 -3.04 0.04 -16.02
CA ASN A 165 -2.82 -1.12 -15.16
C ASN A 165 -2.33 -0.71 -13.77
N LEU A 166 -1.48 0.33 -13.68
CA LEU A 166 -1.02 0.86 -12.40
C LEU A 166 -2.18 1.36 -11.56
N LYS A 167 -3.06 2.20 -12.13
CA LYS A 167 -4.25 2.71 -11.42
C LYS A 167 -5.12 1.57 -10.89
N PHE A 168 -5.33 0.53 -11.70
CA PHE A 168 -6.07 -0.65 -11.30
C PHE A 168 -5.40 -1.39 -10.13
N VAL A 169 -4.09 -1.64 -10.23
CA VAL A 169 -3.29 -2.31 -9.18
C VAL A 169 -3.44 -1.57 -7.84
N VAL A 170 -3.24 -0.25 -7.84
CA VAL A 170 -3.33 0.56 -6.62
C VAL A 170 -4.74 0.56 -6.05
N ASP A 171 -5.77 0.71 -6.89
CA ASP A 171 -7.17 0.71 -6.46
C ASP A 171 -7.63 -0.63 -5.85
N ASP A 172 -7.17 -1.75 -6.41
CA ASP A 172 -7.48 -3.10 -5.92
C ASP A 172 -6.80 -3.35 -4.56
N MET A 173 -5.52 -2.98 -4.44
CA MET A 173 -4.78 -3.08 -3.18
C MET A 173 -5.35 -2.16 -2.09
N ASP A 174 -5.71 -0.92 -2.42
CA ASP A 174 -6.36 0.01 -1.49
C ASP A 174 -7.71 -0.51 -1.01
N THR A 175 -8.46 -1.17 -1.88
CA THR A 175 -9.71 -1.83 -1.49
C THR A 175 -9.45 -2.90 -0.43
N GLN A 176 -8.38 -3.68 -0.57
CA GLN A 176 -8.01 -4.66 0.45
C GLN A 176 -7.49 -4.01 1.72
N TYR A 177 -6.63 -3.00 1.63
CA TYR A 177 -6.13 -2.26 2.80
C TYR A 177 -7.27 -1.64 3.60
N LEU A 178 -8.22 -0.98 2.94
CA LEU A 178 -9.41 -0.42 3.60
C LEU A 178 -10.28 -1.50 4.23
N ALA A 179 -10.39 -2.69 3.63
CA ALA A 179 -11.09 -3.81 4.24
C ALA A 179 -10.37 -4.34 5.50
N ILE A 180 -9.04 -4.39 5.49
CA ILE A 180 -8.22 -4.76 6.67
C ILE A 180 -8.41 -3.73 7.78
N ARG A 181 -8.37 -2.44 7.44
CA ARG A 181 -8.48 -1.32 8.38
C ARG A 181 -9.89 -1.18 8.99
N ASN A 182 -10.93 -1.30 8.16
CA ASN A 182 -12.32 -1.16 8.59
C ASN A 182 -12.89 -2.47 9.15
N GLY A 183 -12.08 -3.52 9.26
CA GLY A 183 -12.46 -4.78 9.89
C GLY A 183 -12.88 -4.57 11.36
N PRO A 184 -13.79 -5.41 11.88
CA PRO A 184 -14.39 -5.21 13.20
C PRO A 184 -13.36 -5.25 14.34
N ASP A 185 -13.37 -4.23 15.20
CA ASP A 185 -12.87 -4.19 16.60
C ASP A 185 -11.37 -4.41 16.91
N TYR A 186 -10.49 -4.53 15.89
CA TYR A 186 -9.04 -4.68 16.12
C TYR A 186 -8.25 -3.37 16.00
N THR A 187 -8.67 -2.47 15.10
CA THR A 187 -7.93 -1.22 14.82
C THR A 187 -8.05 -0.17 15.91
N ALA A 188 -9.09 -0.23 16.76
CA ALA A 188 -9.22 0.66 17.91
C ALA A 188 -8.24 0.34 19.06
N GLU A 189 -7.70 -0.89 19.11
CA GLU A 189 -6.75 -1.33 20.14
C GLU A 189 -5.30 -1.37 19.65
N MET A 190 -5.09 -1.38 18.32
CA MET A 190 -3.79 -1.22 17.71
C MET A 190 -3.40 0.26 17.83
N ASN A 191 -2.29 0.57 18.50
CA ASN A 191 -1.84 1.94 18.74
C ASN A 191 -1.19 2.51 17.46
N VAL A 192 -1.96 2.51 16.38
CA VAL A 192 -1.52 2.98 15.07
C VAL A 192 -2.16 4.34 14.85
N GLU A 193 -1.34 5.36 14.72
CA GLU A 193 -1.83 6.70 14.41
C GLU A 193 -2.68 6.66 13.13
N PRO A 194 -3.83 7.36 13.09
CA PRO A 194 -4.56 7.59 11.85
C PRO A 194 -3.62 8.23 10.83
N SER A 195 -3.20 7.47 9.81
CA SER A 195 -2.38 7.99 8.72
C SER A 195 -3.20 8.85 7.77
N ARG A 196 -2.55 9.69 6.96
CA ARG A 196 -3.21 10.55 5.96
C ARG A 196 -3.98 9.79 4.87
N CYS A 197 -3.77 8.50 4.72
CA CYS A 197 -4.34 7.64 3.68
C CYS A 197 -5.66 7.00 4.14
N ASP A 198 -6.68 7.84 4.35
CA ASP A 198 -8.03 7.42 4.74
C ASP A 198 -8.96 7.18 3.55
N GLU A 199 -8.48 7.53 2.35
CA GLU A 199 -9.28 7.57 1.13
C GLU A 199 -8.49 6.95 -0.02
N ARG A 200 -9.21 6.34 -0.98
CA ARG A 200 -8.63 5.91 -2.25
C ARG A 200 -8.10 7.10 -3.02
N ILE A 201 -7.07 6.87 -3.82
CA ILE A 201 -6.48 7.91 -4.66
C ILE A 201 -7.51 8.49 -5.63
N ALA A 202 -7.74 9.79 -5.56
CA ALA A 202 -8.56 10.51 -6.53
C ALA A 202 -7.74 10.80 -7.81
N TRP A 203 -7.80 9.89 -8.78
CA TRP A 203 -7.00 9.94 -10.02
C TRP A 203 -7.31 11.12 -10.95
N ASP A 204 -8.45 11.78 -10.78
CA ASP A 204 -8.95 12.85 -11.64
C ASP A 204 -8.51 14.26 -11.21
N LYS A 205 -7.87 14.38 -10.04
CA LYS A 205 -7.43 15.66 -9.47
C LYS A 205 -5.93 15.84 -9.65
N VAL A 206 -5.50 17.02 -10.10
CA VAL A 206 -4.09 17.43 -10.08
C VAL A 206 -3.72 17.78 -8.64
N GLU A 207 -2.61 17.23 -8.15
CA GLU A 207 -2.07 17.62 -6.85
C GLU A 207 -1.28 18.93 -6.97
N PRO A 208 -1.40 19.85 -6.01
CA PRO A 208 -0.61 21.07 -6.01
C PRO A 208 0.86 20.73 -5.77
N ASP A 209 1.73 21.14 -6.69
CA ASP A 209 3.18 20.97 -6.58
C ASP A 209 3.70 21.46 -5.21
N MET A 210 4.18 20.52 -4.40
CA MET A 210 4.61 20.75 -3.03
C MET A 210 5.98 21.45 -2.95
N ASP A 211 6.80 21.37 -4.00
CA ASP A 211 8.10 22.03 -4.07
C ASP A 211 7.97 23.53 -4.35
N ILE A 212 6.97 23.93 -5.15
CA ILE A 212 6.64 25.35 -5.37
C ILE A 212 6.20 26.01 -4.07
N LYS A 213 5.41 25.32 -3.24
CA LYS A 213 4.98 25.85 -1.93
C LYS A 213 6.16 26.04 -0.98
N LYS A 214 7.16 25.16 -0.99
CA LYS A 214 8.35 25.28 -0.13
C LYS A 214 9.17 26.52 -0.53
N ALA A 215 9.29 26.79 -1.83
CA ALA A 215 9.94 28.00 -2.36
C ALA A 215 9.14 29.29 -2.05
N GLU A 216 7.82 29.28 -2.11
CA GLU A 216 6.98 30.44 -1.75
C GLU A 216 6.97 30.74 -0.25
N ILE A 217 6.98 29.71 0.59
CA ILE A 217 7.04 29.84 2.05
C ILE A 217 8.43 30.35 2.49
N GLN A 218 9.51 29.87 1.86
CA GLN A 218 10.86 30.38 2.11
C GLN A 218 11.11 31.76 1.47
N GLY A 219 10.43 32.10 0.38
CA GLY A 219 10.56 33.38 -0.34
C GLY A 219 9.85 34.57 0.34
N ARG A 220 8.95 34.35 1.29
CA ARG A 220 8.26 35.44 2.03
C ARG A 220 9.04 36.01 3.23
N GLY A 221 10.25 35.49 3.51
CA GLY A 221 11.08 35.89 4.66
C GLY A 221 12.17 36.93 4.40
N GLY A 222 12.22 37.60 3.24
CA GLY A 222 13.44 38.31 2.85
C GLY A 222 13.29 39.59 2.02
N ARG A 223 12.33 40.48 2.31
CA ARG A 223 12.44 41.88 1.88
C ARG A 223 12.99 42.74 3.01
N ARG A 224 14.28 43.07 2.96
CA ARG A 224 14.82 44.37 3.39
C ARG A 224 16.27 44.51 2.92
N GLY A 225 16.52 45.48 2.03
CA GLY A 225 17.88 45.90 1.71
C GLY A 225 18.07 46.54 0.35
N CYS A 226 17.39 47.65 0.07
CA CYS A 226 17.85 48.60 -0.96
C CYS A 226 19.31 49.00 -0.67
N ARG A 227 20.22 48.79 -1.61
CA ARG A 227 21.40 49.66 -1.78
C ARG A 227 21.79 49.79 -3.27
N LYS A 228 21.33 50.91 -3.82
CA LYS A 228 21.99 51.82 -4.76
C LYS A 228 22.85 51.22 -5.89
N SER A 229 22.27 51.29 -7.09
CA SER A 229 22.86 51.85 -8.32
C SER A 229 24.24 52.50 -8.16
N LEU A 230 25.20 51.99 -8.93
CA LEU A 230 26.19 52.83 -9.61
C LEU A 230 26.39 52.29 -11.03
N ARG A 231 25.98 53.14 -11.97
CA ARG A 231 26.26 53.11 -13.41
C ARG A 231 27.75 53.35 -13.66
N SER A 232 28.15 52.99 -14.89
CA SER A 232 29.33 53.41 -15.68
C SER A 232 30.25 52.24 -16.00
N ASP A 233 30.76 52.03 -17.20
CA ASP A 233 30.49 52.57 -18.54
C ASP A 233 31.08 51.55 -19.54
N SER A 234 30.61 51.64 -20.78
CA SER A 234 31.01 50.94 -22.00
C SER A 234 32.51 50.95 -22.34
N TYR A 235 33.05 49.87 -22.92
CA TYR A 235 34.09 49.82 -23.98
C TYR A 235 34.08 48.38 -24.57
N LEU A 236 33.47 48.16 -25.74
CA LEU A 236 34.07 48.02 -27.09
C LEU A 236 35.04 46.83 -27.29
N ASP A 237 34.60 45.94 -28.20
CA ASP A 237 35.32 45.18 -29.23
C ASP A 237 36.77 44.72 -28.97
N THR A 238 37.03 43.42 -29.17
CA THR A 238 37.56 42.96 -30.47
C THR A 238 37.60 41.44 -30.56
N ASP A 239 37.17 40.96 -31.72
CA ASP A 239 37.41 39.64 -32.29
C ASP A 239 38.87 39.19 -32.15
N PHE A 240 39.10 37.90 -31.97
CA PHE A 240 40.16 37.20 -32.68
C PHE A 240 39.83 35.71 -32.82
N SER A 241 39.52 35.30 -34.05
CA SER A 241 39.66 33.92 -34.52
C SER A 241 41.13 33.55 -34.68
N GLN A 242 41.52 32.37 -34.18
CA GLN A 242 42.12 31.27 -34.96
C GLN A 242 42.20 30.01 -34.12
#